data_AF-A0A7V4QUA5-F1
#
_entry.id   AF-A0A7V4QUA5-F1
#
_cell.length_a   1.000
_cell.length_b   1.000
_cell.length_c   1.000
_cell.angle_alpha   90.00
_cell.angle_beta   90.00
_cell.angle_gamma   90.00
#
_symmetry.space_group_name_H-M   'P 1'
#
loop_
_entity.id
_entity.type
_entity.pdbx_description
1 polymer ?
#
loop_
_entity_poly.entity_id
_entity_poly.type
_entity_poly.pdbx_seq_one_letter_code
_entity_poly.pdbx_strand_id
1 'polypeptide(L)'
;MEPFVFKTRLHLTIILGKKAKNIIELLEGIKTVPGSCIYYHTHKFLQQHHYLSPEPPNDFAFWISNILQEKTLGEQMAAIDIMQFKTIKELRDKFIEIIENYLSNKKNFNDVMPGSEFQFLKSQSFVINTNHIANNIQEFYEILKKISIDSLYFHIFEARLRLEKPTNDFSLWLESTGELQIAKKIAQLDPYTQTLQDLRNKICKLLEKKINVS
;
A
#
# COMPACT_ATOMS: atom_id res chain seq x y z
N MET A 1 2.76 30.61 2.50
CA MET A 1 2.93 29.17 2.78
C MET A 1 1.56 28.65 3.15
N GLU A 2 1.04 27.66 2.42
CA GLU A 2 -0.25 27.07 2.75
C GLU A 2 -0.12 26.17 3.99
N PRO A 3 -1.10 26.17 4.90
CA PRO A 3 -1.07 25.30 6.06
C PRO A 3 -1.23 23.83 5.66
N PHE A 4 -0.65 22.92 6.45
CA PHE A 4 -0.88 21.49 6.28
C PHE A 4 -2.22 21.08 6.87
N VAL A 5 -3.12 20.59 6.02
CA VAL A 5 -4.41 20.05 6.47
C VAL A 5 -4.30 18.53 6.58
N PHE A 6 -4.36 18.02 7.80
CA PHE A 6 -4.39 16.58 8.01
C PHE A 6 -5.74 16.01 7.60
N LYS A 7 -5.69 14.88 6.90
CA LYS A 7 -6.81 14.12 6.39
C LYS A 7 -6.73 12.72 6.95
N THR A 8 -7.88 12.11 7.15
CA THR A 8 -8.00 10.70 7.46
C THR A 8 -8.75 9.99 6.35
N ARG A 9 -8.77 8.67 6.41
CA ARG A 9 -9.44 7.82 5.44
C ARG A 9 -10.34 6.82 6.14
N LEU A 10 -11.44 6.50 5.51
CA LEU A 10 -12.28 5.34 5.83
C LEU A 10 -12.28 4.40 4.64
N HIS A 11 -12.36 3.09 4.90
CA HIS A 11 -12.40 2.07 3.85
C HIS A 11 -13.63 1.21 3.97
N LEU A 12 -14.29 0.99 2.85
CA LEU A 12 -15.27 -0.08 2.69
C LEU A 12 -14.68 -1.18 1.81
N THR A 13 -14.73 -2.41 2.29
CA THR A 13 -14.43 -3.59 1.49
C THR A 13 -15.68 -4.00 0.72
N ILE A 14 -15.57 -4.12 -0.60
CA ILE A 14 -16.69 -4.48 -1.47
C ILE A 14 -16.33 -5.74 -2.25
N ILE A 15 -17.21 -6.74 -2.18
CA ILE A 15 -17.13 -7.96 -2.98
C ILE A 15 -17.56 -7.63 -4.42
N LEU A 16 -16.73 -7.98 -5.40
CA LEU A 16 -17.03 -7.69 -6.82
C LEU A 16 -17.93 -8.74 -7.49
N GLY A 17 -18.21 -9.86 -6.82
CA GLY A 17 -18.94 -10.99 -7.41
C GLY A 17 -18.15 -11.76 -8.46
N LYS A 18 -16.89 -11.39 -8.71
CA LYS A 18 -15.95 -12.13 -9.56
C LYS A 18 -15.14 -13.10 -8.70
N LYS A 19 -14.92 -14.29 -9.24
CA LYS A 19 -14.11 -15.35 -8.64
C LYS A 19 -13.13 -15.91 -9.67
N ALA A 20 -12.03 -16.50 -9.21
CA ALA A 20 -11.14 -17.30 -10.04
C ALA A 20 -10.90 -18.66 -9.41
N LYS A 21 -11.17 -19.74 -10.17
CA LYS A 21 -10.91 -21.12 -9.71
C LYS A 21 -9.54 -21.66 -10.15
N ASN A 22 -8.87 -20.98 -11.07
CA ASN A 22 -7.55 -21.37 -11.57
C ASN A 22 -6.75 -20.12 -11.96
N ILE A 23 -5.51 -20.34 -12.40
CA ILE A 23 -4.59 -19.25 -12.76
C ILE A 23 -5.02 -18.46 -14.01
N ILE A 24 -5.73 -19.10 -14.95
CA ILE A 24 -6.22 -18.44 -16.18
C ILE A 24 -7.32 -17.43 -15.81
N GLU A 25 -8.30 -17.86 -15.00
CA GLU A 25 -9.34 -16.97 -14.50
C GLU A 25 -8.78 -15.88 -13.58
N LEU A 26 -7.73 -16.19 -12.82
CA LEU A 26 -7.06 -15.20 -11.98
C LEU A 26 -6.43 -14.10 -12.85
N LEU A 27 -5.74 -14.48 -13.94
CA LEU A 27 -5.15 -13.55 -14.89
C LEU A 27 -6.22 -12.66 -15.54
N GLU A 28 -7.29 -13.25 -16.05
CA GLU A 28 -8.42 -12.50 -16.63
C GLU A 28 -9.08 -11.56 -15.62
N GLY A 29 -9.19 -12.01 -14.37
CA GLY A 29 -9.63 -11.18 -13.26
C GLY A 29 -8.71 -9.97 -13.05
N ILE A 30 -7.40 -10.19 -12.87
CA ILE A 30 -6.40 -9.13 -12.67
C ILE A 30 -6.41 -8.10 -13.80
N LYS A 31 -6.56 -8.55 -15.06
CA LYS A 31 -6.68 -7.69 -16.24
C LYS A 31 -7.91 -6.78 -16.21
N THR A 32 -9.03 -7.26 -15.67
CA THR A 32 -10.35 -6.60 -15.81
C THR A 32 -10.88 -5.93 -14.56
N VAL A 33 -10.38 -6.26 -13.36
CA VAL A 33 -10.84 -5.63 -12.10
C VAL A 33 -10.39 -4.17 -11.99
N PRO A 34 -11.09 -3.33 -11.21
CA PRO A 34 -10.62 -1.96 -10.95
C PRO A 34 -9.30 -1.94 -10.17
N GLY A 35 -8.54 -0.85 -10.28
CA GLY A 35 -7.27 -0.69 -9.55
C GLY A 35 -7.43 -0.82 -8.03
N SER A 36 -8.56 -0.41 -7.50
CA SER A 36 -8.91 -0.58 -6.08
C SER A 36 -8.99 -2.03 -5.61
N CYS A 37 -9.14 -3.00 -6.53
CA CYS A 37 -9.04 -4.42 -6.25
C CYS A 37 -7.59 -4.86 -6.10
N ILE A 38 -6.72 -4.43 -7.02
CA ILE A 38 -5.27 -4.69 -6.93
C ILE A 38 -4.71 -4.09 -5.64
N TYR A 39 -5.05 -2.83 -5.33
CA TYR A 39 -4.69 -2.18 -4.07
C TYR A 39 -5.16 -2.96 -2.84
N TYR A 40 -6.37 -3.54 -2.88
CA TYR A 40 -6.91 -4.33 -1.78
C TYR A 40 -6.05 -5.57 -1.52
N HIS A 41 -5.79 -6.36 -2.57
CA HIS A 41 -5.07 -7.62 -2.48
C HIS A 41 -3.55 -7.48 -2.35
N THR A 42 -3.02 -6.26 -2.46
CA THR A 42 -1.59 -5.98 -2.21
C THR A 42 -1.38 -5.08 -0.99
N HIS A 43 -1.45 -3.76 -1.17
CA HIS A 43 -1.09 -2.79 -0.15
C HIS A 43 -1.98 -2.86 1.08
N LYS A 44 -3.30 -3.02 0.91
CA LYS A 44 -4.22 -3.15 2.05
C LYS A 44 -4.03 -4.50 2.75
N PHE A 45 -3.84 -5.58 1.98
CA PHE A 45 -3.51 -6.89 2.53
C PHE A 45 -2.24 -6.82 3.39
N LEU A 46 -1.15 -6.25 2.86
CA LEU A 46 0.10 -6.08 3.60
C LEU A 46 -0.07 -5.21 4.84
N GLN A 47 -0.84 -4.12 4.74
CA GLN A 47 -1.14 -3.27 5.89
C GLN A 47 -1.89 -4.03 7.01
N GLN A 48 -2.84 -4.89 6.66
CA GLN A 48 -3.62 -5.68 7.63
C GLN A 48 -2.80 -6.81 8.25
N HIS A 49 -1.87 -7.37 7.49
CA HIS A 49 -1.09 -8.55 7.87
C HIS A 49 0.38 -8.21 8.14
N HIS A 50 0.70 -6.95 8.42
CA HIS A 50 2.08 -6.47 8.66
C HIS A 50 2.80 -7.21 9.81
N TYR A 51 2.05 -7.89 10.67
CA TYR A 51 2.57 -8.70 11.78
C TYR A 51 2.78 -10.18 11.42
N LEU A 52 2.33 -10.63 10.25
CA LEU A 52 2.48 -12.01 9.81
C LEU A 52 3.80 -12.16 9.07
N SER A 53 4.77 -12.79 9.74
CA SER A 53 6.02 -13.24 9.14
C SER A 53 6.18 -14.73 9.39
N PRO A 54 6.55 -15.55 8.38
CA PRO A 54 6.79 -15.23 6.97
C PRO A 54 5.59 -15.62 6.09
N GLU A 55 4.52 -14.81 6.08
CA GLU A 55 3.45 -14.99 5.09
C GLU A 55 3.70 -14.12 3.85
N PRO A 56 3.21 -14.52 2.67
CA PRO A 56 3.47 -13.79 1.43
C PRO A 56 2.94 -12.35 1.49
N PRO A 57 3.63 -11.39 0.87
CA PRO A 57 3.35 -9.96 1.03
C PRO A 57 2.06 -9.50 0.32
N ASN A 58 1.41 -10.38 -0.44
CA ASN A 58 0.17 -10.09 -1.15
C ASN A 58 -0.74 -11.34 -1.21
N ASP A 59 -2.04 -11.09 -1.30
CA ASP A 59 -3.10 -12.09 -1.29
C ASP A 59 -3.05 -13.00 -2.52
N PHE A 60 -2.62 -12.46 -3.68
CA PHE A 60 -2.45 -13.27 -4.89
C PHE A 60 -1.39 -14.35 -4.69
N ALA A 61 -0.22 -13.99 -4.18
CA ALA A 61 0.86 -14.93 -3.88
C ALA A 61 0.44 -15.95 -2.81
N PHE A 62 -0.32 -15.51 -1.79
CA PHE A 62 -0.90 -16.41 -0.79
C PHE A 62 -1.78 -17.48 -1.43
N TRP A 63 -2.78 -17.05 -2.20
CA TRP A 63 -3.74 -17.97 -2.79
C TRP A 63 -3.09 -18.92 -3.80
N ILE A 64 -2.17 -18.41 -4.63
CA ILE A 64 -1.42 -19.21 -5.60
C ILE A 64 -0.60 -20.30 -4.90
N SER A 65 0.15 -19.96 -3.84
CA SER A 65 1.00 -20.90 -3.11
C SER A 65 0.21 -21.93 -2.31
N ASN A 66 -0.79 -21.46 -1.56
CA ASN A 66 -1.41 -22.24 -0.49
C ASN A 66 -2.70 -22.93 -0.90
N ILE A 67 -3.43 -22.34 -1.85
CA ILE A 67 -4.75 -22.84 -2.28
C ILE A 67 -4.65 -23.51 -3.64
N LEU A 68 -4.05 -22.83 -4.62
CA LEU A 68 -3.81 -23.39 -5.95
C LEU A 68 -2.64 -24.39 -5.98
N GLN A 69 -1.79 -24.37 -4.95
CA GLN A 69 -0.60 -25.22 -4.78
C GLN A 69 0.48 -25.04 -5.85
N GLU A 70 0.54 -23.85 -6.46
CA GLU A 70 1.52 -23.49 -7.48
C GLU A 70 2.71 -22.74 -6.87
N LYS A 71 3.51 -23.45 -6.07
CA LYS A 71 4.59 -22.85 -5.25
C LYS A 71 5.54 -21.96 -6.03
N THR A 72 6.03 -22.41 -7.19
CA THR A 72 6.98 -21.63 -8.00
C THR A 72 6.42 -20.29 -8.45
N LEU A 73 5.16 -20.26 -8.92
CA LEU A 73 4.52 -19.01 -9.31
C LEU A 73 4.24 -18.14 -8.07
N GLY A 74 3.79 -18.76 -6.99
CA GLY A 74 3.53 -18.07 -5.73
C GLY A 74 4.78 -17.39 -5.16
N GLU A 75 5.94 -18.04 -5.23
CA GLU A 75 7.24 -17.45 -4.86
C GLU A 75 7.62 -16.26 -5.77
N GLN A 76 7.44 -16.39 -7.08
CA GLN A 76 7.67 -15.28 -8.02
C GLN A 76 6.77 -14.07 -7.73
N MET A 77 5.50 -14.33 -7.41
CA MET A 77 4.52 -13.30 -7.05
C MET A 77 4.82 -12.68 -5.68
N ALA A 78 5.34 -13.46 -4.72
CA ALA A 78 5.75 -12.98 -3.40
C ALA A 78 7.04 -12.16 -3.45
N ALA A 79 7.94 -12.44 -4.39
CA ALA A 79 9.20 -11.70 -4.55
C ALA A 79 9.02 -10.29 -5.10
N ILE A 80 7.82 -9.91 -5.54
CA ILE A 80 7.54 -8.55 -6.02
C ILE A 80 7.58 -7.57 -4.84
N ASP A 81 8.54 -6.65 -4.90
CA ASP A 81 8.56 -5.48 -4.04
C ASP A 81 7.51 -4.46 -4.50
N ILE A 82 6.31 -4.56 -3.93
CA ILE A 82 5.17 -3.71 -4.28
C ILE A 82 5.42 -2.21 -4.00
N MET A 83 6.41 -1.86 -3.17
CA MET A 83 6.71 -0.46 -2.82
C MET A 83 7.42 0.32 -3.92
N GLN A 84 8.10 -0.39 -4.83
CA GLN A 84 8.88 0.22 -5.92
C GLN A 84 7.99 0.78 -7.05
N PHE A 85 6.75 0.33 -7.12
CA PHE A 85 5.80 0.77 -8.13
C PHE A 85 5.23 2.15 -7.78
N LYS A 86 5.16 3.03 -8.79
CA LYS A 86 4.62 4.38 -8.62
C LYS A 86 3.10 4.39 -8.70
N THR A 87 2.55 3.45 -9.49
CA THR A 87 1.11 3.34 -9.71
C THR A 87 0.64 1.89 -9.55
N ILE A 88 -0.65 1.74 -9.22
CA ILE A 88 -1.31 0.42 -9.19
C ILE A 88 -1.31 -0.23 -10.58
N LYS A 89 -1.32 0.57 -11.64
CA LYS A 89 -1.26 0.05 -13.01
C LYS A 89 0.07 -0.66 -13.27
N GLU A 90 1.19 -0.04 -12.93
CA GLU A 90 2.51 -0.67 -13.12
C GLU A 90 2.63 -1.98 -12.33
N LEU A 91 2.13 -2.00 -11.08
CA LEU A 91 2.10 -3.22 -10.27
C LEU A 91 1.24 -4.31 -10.90
N ARG A 92 0.05 -3.95 -11.40
CA ARG A 92 -0.83 -4.87 -12.14
C ARG A 92 -0.12 -5.43 -13.37
N ASP A 93 0.48 -4.58 -14.18
CA ASP A 93 1.15 -4.98 -15.41
C ASP A 93 2.29 -5.96 -15.09
N LYS A 94 3.01 -5.77 -13.97
CA LYS A 94 4.02 -6.72 -13.53
C LYS A 94 3.44 -8.09 -13.13
N PHE A 95 2.32 -8.12 -12.41
CA PHE A 95 1.65 -9.39 -12.10
C PHE A 95 1.18 -10.10 -13.36
N ILE A 96 0.59 -9.37 -14.32
CA ILE A 96 0.17 -9.91 -15.60
C ILE A 96 1.36 -10.55 -16.33
N GLU A 97 2.48 -9.82 -16.44
CA GLU A 97 3.71 -10.29 -17.09
C GLU A 97 4.21 -11.61 -16.48
N ILE A 98 4.28 -11.70 -15.15
CA ILE A 98 4.75 -12.92 -14.47
C ILE A 98 3.81 -14.10 -14.75
N ILE A 99 2.50 -13.87 -14.63
CA ILE A 99 1.52 -14.95 -14.83
C ILE A 99 1.51 -15.39 -16.30
N GLU A 100 1.56 -14.48 -17.26
CA GLU A 100 1.61 -14.81 -18.69
C GLU A 100 2.87 -15.61 -19.06
N ASN A 101 4.02 -15.21 -18.53
CA ASN A 101 5.29 -15.95 -18.70
C ASN A 101 5.23 -17.36 -18.06
N TYR A 102 4.52 -17.50 -16.95
CA TYR A 102 4.31 -18.81 -16.34
C TYR A 102 3.38 -19.69 -17.19
N LEU A 103 2.28 -19.13 -17.71
CA LEU A 103 1.33 -19.84 -18.55
C LEU A 103 1.93 -20.30 -19.89
N SER A 104 2.85 -19.54 -20.48
CA SER A 104 3.49 -19.92 -21.76
C SER A 104 4.33 -21.19 -21.66
N ASN A 105 4.82 -21.52 -20.45
CA ASN A 105 5.68 -22.67 -20.20
C ASN A 105 4.94 -23.89 -19.62
N LYS A 106 3.66 -23.75 -19.25
CA LYS A 106 2.88 -24.79 -18.58
C LYS A 106 1.66 -25.20 -19.40
N LYS A 107 1.48 -26.51 -19.58
CA LYS A 107 0.43 -27.08 -20.44
C LYS A 107 -0.84 -27.50 -19.71
N ASN A 108 -0.76 -27.80 -18.42
CA ASN A 108 -1.87 -28.30 -17.61
C ASN A 108 -2.05 -27.43 -16.36
N PHE A 109 -3.30 -27.13 -16.01
CA PHE A 109 -3.66 -26.34 -14.85
C PHE A 109 -4.75 -27.04 -14.06
N ASN A 110 -4.68 -26.93 -12.74
CA ASN A 110 -5.70 -27.47 -11.85
C ASN A 110 -6.70 -26.38 -11.50
N ASP A 111 -7.97 -26.76 -11.44
CA ASP A 111 -8.99 -25.98 -10.76
C ASP A 111 -8.92 -26.27 -9.26
N VAL A 112 -9.14 -25.25 -8.44
CA VAL A 112 -9.37 -25.43 -7.00
C VAL A 112 -10.73 -26.07 -6.75
N MET A 113 -10.90 -26.65 -5.56
CA MET A 113 -12.20 -27.17 -5.14
C MET A 113 -13.24 -26.04 -5.02
N PRO A 114 -14.52 -26.32 -5.29
CA PRO A 114 -15.60 -25.36 -5.06
C PRO A 114 -15.55 -24.78 -3.64
N GLY A 115 -15.66 -23.45 -3.54
CA GLY A 115 -15.54 -22.71 -2.27
C GLY A 115 -14.13 -22.25 -1.91
N SER A 116 -13.10 -22.70 -2.62
CA SER A 116 -11.71 -22.22 -2.48
C SER A 116 -11.30 -21.21 -3.55
N GLU A 117 -12.25 -20.70 -4.33
CA GLU A 117 -11.95 -19.75 -5.42
C GLU A 117 -11.45 -18.42 -4.86
N PHE A 118 -10.49 -17.81 -5.57
CA PHE A 118 -10.03 -16.48 -5.25
C PHE A 118 -11.19 -15.48 -5.36
N GLN A 119 -11.44 -14.72 -4.29
CA GLN A 119 -12.49 -13.71 -4.27
C GLN A 119 -11.91 -12.35 -4.62
N PHE A 120 -12.38 -11.74 -5.70
CA PHE A 120 -11.98 -10.37 -6.01
C PHE A 120 -12.75 -9.36 -5.16
N LEU A 121 -12.01 -8.67 -4.28
CA LEU A 121 -12.48 -7.64 -3.37
C LEU A 121 -11.86 -6.31 -3.76
N LYS A 122 -12.61 -5.20 -3.64
CA LYS A 122 -12.05 -3.85 -3.79
C LYS A 122 -12.10 -3.06 -2.50
N SER A 123 -11.14 -2.13 -2.33
CA SER A 123 -11.20 -1.12 -1.27
C SER A 123 -11.75 0.19 -1.83
N GLN A 124 -12.87 0.65 -1.29
CA GLN A 124 -13.40 1.99 -1.55
C GLN A 124 -12.97 2.93 -0.43
N SER A 125 -12.02 3.84 -0.71
CA SER A 125 -11.58 4.84 0.26
C SER A 125 -12.38 6.14 0.18
N PHE A 126 -12.75 6.67 1.34
CA PHE A 126 -13.32 8.00 1.54
C PHE A 126 -12.32 8.85 2.30
N VAL A 127 -11.91 9.99 1.74
CA VAL A 127 -10.95 10.90 2.37
C VAL A 127 -11.71 12.03 3.03
N ILE A 128 -11.41 12.28 4.30
CA ILE A 128 -12.10 13.26 5.13
C ILE A 128 -11.06 14.21 5.71
N ASN A 129 -11.30 15.52 5.62
CA ASN A 129 -10.48 16.50 6.32
C ASN A 129 -10.68 16.33 7.83
N THR A 130 -9.59 16.32 8.58
CA THR A 130 -9.66 16.43 10.04
C THR A 130 -9.72 17.91 10.43
N ASN A 131 -9.98 18.18 11.71
CA ASN A 131 -9.88 19.53 12.27
C ASN A 131 -8.43 19.92 12.61
N HIS A 132 -7.45 19.09 12.24
CA HIS A 132 -6.05 19.35 12.52
C HIS A 132 -5.39 20.09 11.34
N ILE A 133 -4.91 21.29 11.63
CA ILE A 133 -4.25 22.18 10.68
C ILE A 133 -2.94 22.66 11.30
N ALA A 134 -1.84 22.56 10.57
CA ALA A 134 -0.52 23.03 11.00
C ALA A 134 -0.03 24.17 10.12
N ASN A 135 0.24 25.33 10.73
CA ASN A 135 0.76 26.51 10.05
C ASN A 135 2.30 26.58 10.08
N ASN A 136 2.92 25.78 10.94
CA ASN A 136 4.37 25.74 11.13
C ASN A 136 4.82 24.35 11.61
N ILE A 137 6.14 24.14 11.64
CA ILE A 137 6.76 22.85 11.99
C ILE A 137 6.40 22.41 13.42
N GLN A 138 6.28 23.35 14.36
CA GLN A 138 5.92 23.06 15.75
C GLN A 138 4.50 22.48 15.84
N GLU A 139 3.53 23.14 15.22
CA GLU A 139 2.14 22.67 15.16
C GLU A 139 2.05 21.32 14.44
N PHE A 140 2.79 21.15 13.35
CA PHE A 140 2.84 19.89 12.61
C PHE A 140 3.34 18.74 13.49
N TYR A 141 4.44 18.96 14.23
CA TYR A 141 4.98 17.99 15.19
C TYR A 141 3.99 17.66 16.31
N GLU A 142 3.35 18.66 16.91
CA GLU A 142 2.37 18.46 17.99
C GLU A 142 1.13 17.70 17.52
N ILE A 143 0.67 17.97 16.30
CA ILE A 143 -0.47 17.28 15.69
C ILE A 143 -0.09 15.85 15.29
N LEU A 144 1.09 15.65 14.69
CA LEU A 144 1.57 14.33 14.25
C LEU A 144 1.59 13.30 15.40
N LYS A 145 1.88 13.75 16.62
CA LYS A 145 1.80 12.90 17.83
C LYS A 145 0.39 12.35 18.11
N LYS A 146 -0.65 13.09 17.69
CA LYS A 146 -2.05 12.89 18.09
C LYS A 146 -2.94 12.29 16.99
N ILE A 147 -2.58 12.45 15.71
CA ILE A 147 -3.39 11.93 14.60
C ILE A 147 -3.58 10.41 14.68
N SER A 148 -4.63 9.91 14.04
CA SER A 148 -4.83 8.46 13.91
C SER A 148 -3.74 7.82 13.05
N ILE A 149 -3.56 6.50 13.20
CA ILE A 149 -2.67 5.72 12.34
C ILE A 149 -3.18 5.70 10.89
N ASP A 150 -4.49 5.79 10.67
CA ASP A 150 -5.07 5.90 9.32
C ASP A 150 -4.72 7.21 8.63
N SER A 151 -4.73 8.33 9.36
CA SER A 151 -4.29 9.63 8.85
C SER A 151 -2.80 9.62 8.52
N LEU A 152 -1.99 9.02 9.40
CA LEU A 152 -0.57 8.82 9.16
C LEU A 152 -0.31 8.02 7.89
N TYR A 153 -0.91 6.85 7.76
CA TYR A 153 -0.75 5.99 6.58
C TYR A 153 -1.26 6.67 5.31
N PHE A 154 -2.38 7.40 5.39
CA PHE A 154 -2.91 8.14 4.26
C PHE A 154 -1.87 9.11 3.69
N HIS A 155 -1.30 9.96 4.55
CA HIS A 155 -0.35 10.99 4.13
C HIS A 155 1.03 10.45 3.75
N ILE A 156 1.51 9.43 4.46
CA ILE A 156 2.82 8.82 4.18
C ILE A 156 2.79 7.96 2.92
N PHE A 157 1.67 7.30 2.62
CA PHE A 157 1.65 6.27 1.60
C PHE A 157 0.46 6.37 0.63
N GLU A 158 -0.78 6.24 1.10
CA GLU A 158 -1.91 6.07 0.19
C GLU A 158 -2.09 7.25 -0.76
N ALA A 159 -1.93 8.48 -0.26
CA ALA A 159 -2.04 9.68 -1.07
C ALA A 159 -1.00 9.69 -2.20
N ARG A 160 0.23 9.21 -1.96
CA ARG A 160 1.27 9.08 -2.99
C ARG A 160 0.81 8.18 -4.11
N LEU A 161 0.37 6.97 -3.77
CA LEU A 161 0.00 5.94 -4.75
C LEU A 161 -1.30 6.28 -5.49
N ARG A 162 -2.29 6.85 -4.80
CA ARG A 162 -3.61 7.15 -5.37
C ARG A 162 -3.60 8.42 -6.22
N LEU A 163 -2.82 9.42 -5.83
CA LEU A 163 -2.74 10.71 -6.52
C LEU A 163 -1.47 10.82 -7.37
N GLU A 164 -0.73 9.72 -7.54
CA GLU A 164 0.50 9.60 -8.34
C GLU A 164 1.52 10.70 -8.02
N LYS A 165 1.61 11.06 -6.73
CA LYS A 165 2.53 12.11 -6.27
C LYS A 165 3.97 11.59 -6.30
N PRO A 166 4.96 12.48 -6.52
CA PRO A 166 6.36 12.10 -6.53
C PRO A 166 6.86 11.60 -5.15
N THR A 167 6.24 12.08 -4.07
CA THR A 167 6.54 11.65 -2.70
C THR A 167 5.31 11.81 -1.81
N ASN A 168 5.47 11.50 -0.53
CA ASN A 168 4.41 11.58 0.46
C ASN A 168 4.06 13.03 0.83
N ASP A 169 2.86 13.23 1.38
CA ASP A 169 2.31 14.55 1.67
C ASP A 169 3.15 15.33 2.69
N PHE A 170 3.74 14.64 3.68
CA PHE A 170 4.56 15.28 4.70
C PHE A 170 5.87 15.81 4.12
N SER A 171 6.55 15.00 3.31
CA SER A 171 7.77 15.41 2.61
C SER A 171 7.49 16.61 1.70
N LEU A 172 6.42 16.57 0.89
CA LEU A 172 6.04 17.70 0.02
C LEU A 172 5.83 19.00 0.82
N TRP A 173 5.12 18.92 1.94
CA TRP A 173 4.88 20.10 2.76
C TRP A 173 6.13 20.63 3.43
N LEU A 174 6.97 19.74 3.99
CA LEU A 174 8.25 20.13 4.62
C LEU A 174 9.23 20.75 3.63
N GLU A 175 9.25 20.29 2.37
CA GLU A 175 10.04 20.96 1.32
C GLU A 175 9.54 22.40 1.11
N SER A 176 8.23 22.61 1.11
CA SER A 176 7.63 23.94 0.97
C SER A 176 7.92 24.87 2.16
N THR A 177 8.24 24.31 3.34
CA THR A 177 8.66 25.07 4.52
C THR A 177 10.19 25.31 4.57
N GLY A 178 10.95 24.81 3.58
CA GLY A 178 12.42 24.92 3.53
C GLY A 178 13.17 23.77 4.20
N GLU A 179 12.49 22.76 4.76
CA GLU A 179 13.09 21.66 5.53
C GLU A 179 13.51 20.48 4.64
N LEU A 180 14.29 20.76 3.59
CA LEU A 180 14.66 19.81 2.54
C LEU A 180 15.33 18.54 3.07
N GLN A 181 16.17 18.64 4.10
CA GLN A 181 16.90 17.49 4.65
C GLN A 181 15.98 16.56 5.45
N ILE A 182 14.99 17.11 6.15
CA ILE A 182 14.00 16.32 6.90
C ILE A 182 13.04 15.66 5.91
N ALA A 183 12.58 16.40 4.91
CA ALA A 183 11.71 15.89 3.86
C ALA A 183 12.32 14.69 3.12
N LYS A 184 13.61 14.78 2.74
CA LYS A 184 14.34 13.66 2.11
C LYS A 184 14.42 12.43 3.00
N LYS A 185 14.70 12.60 4.29
CA LYS A 185 14.75 11.47 5.25
C LYS A 185 13.38 10.82 5.40
N ILE A 186 12.31 11.60 5.47
CA ILE A 186 10.94 11.06 5.57
C ILE A 186 10.54 10.34 4.28
N ALA A 187 10.94 10.85 3.11
CA ALA A 187 10.64 10.25 1.81
C ALA A 187 11.23 8.83 1.63
N GLN A 188 12.29 8.51 2.37
CA GLN A 188 12.97 7.20 2.33
C GLN A 188 12.36 6.19 3.31
N LEU A 189 11.37 6.57 4.11
CA LEU A 189 10.77 5.66 5.08
C LEU A 189 9.77 4.72 4.40
N ASP A 190 9.93 3.42 4.66
CA ASP A 190 9.01 2.39 4.17
C ASP A 190 7.94 2.08 5.24
N PRO A 191 6.64 2.28 4.94
CA PRO A 191 5.55 2.00 5.87
C PRO A 191 5.33 0.50 6.18
N TYR A 192 5.97 -0.41 5.44
CA TYR A 192 5.84 -1.87 5.59
C TYR A 192 7.10 -2.54 6.14
N THR A 193 8.08 -1.79 6.67
CA THR A 193 9.26 -2.37 7.35
C THR A 193 9.14 -2.37 8.87
N GLN A 194 8.09 -1.73 9.40
CA GLN A 194 7.90 -1.48 10.83
C GLN A 194 6.46 -1.08 11.11
N THR A 195 6.07 -1.05 12.38
CA THR A 195 4.73 -0.56 12.72
C THR A 195 4.57 0.91 12.34
N LEU A 196 3.34 1.32 12.01
CA LEU A 196 3.04 2.73 11.75
C LEU A 196 3.27 3.61 12.98
N GLN A 197 3.18 3.04 14.19
CA GLN A 197 3.53 3.77 15.41
C GLN A 197 5.04 4.03 15.51
N ASP A 198 5.87 3.05 15.17
CA ASP A 198 7.33 3.25 15.10
C ASP A 198 7.70 4.27 14.00
N LEU A 199 6.95 4.26 12.89
CA LEU A 199 7.08 5.25 11.83
C LEU A 199 6.78 6.66 12.32
N ARG A 200 5.66 6.84 13.03
CA ARG A 200 5.34 8.11 13.69
C ARG A 200 6.49 8.56 14.58
N ASN A 201 6.97 7.67 15.44
CA ASN A 201 8.03 7.97 16.41
C ASN A 201 9.34 8.40 15.70
N LYS A 202 9.71 7.74 14.60
CA LYS A 202 10.88 8.13 13.80
C LYS A 202 10.71 9.52 13.20
N ILE A 203 9.54 9.83 12.62
CA ILE A 203 9.27 11.16 12.04
C ILE A 203 9.29 12.23 13.14
N CYS A 204 8.64 11.99 14.28
CA CYS A 204 8.65 12.90 15.42
C CYS A 204 10.07 13.19 15.91
N LYS A 205 10.94 12.18 16.02
CA LYS A 205 12.34 12.37 16.42
C LYS A 205 13.15 13.23 15.43
N LEU A 206 12.85 13.15 14.12
CA LEU A 206 13.49 14.00 13.12
C LEU A 206 13.07 15.47 13.28
N LEU A 207 11.79 15.70 13.54
CA LEU A 207 11.21 17.04 13.74
C LEU A 207 11.66 17.68 15.06
N GLU A 208 11.66 16.91 16.15
CA GLU A 208 12.07 17.38 17.48
C GLU A 208 13.52 17.90 17.48
N LYS A 209 14.43 17.19 16.80
CA LYS A 209 15.82 17.64 16.63
C LYS A 209 15.92 19.00 15.93
N LYS A 210 15.00 19.30 15.01
CA LYS A 210 14.98 20.59 14.30
C LYS A 210 14.43 21.69 15.19
N ILE A 211 13.35 21.40 15.90
CA ILE A 211 12.72 22.33 16.84
C ILE A 211 13.71 22.76 17.93
N ASN A 212 14.45 21.82 18.53
CA ASN A 212 15.38 22.13 19.63
C ASN A 212 16.65 22.90 19.20
N VAL A 213 16.91 23.04 17.90
CA VAL A 213 18.08 23.73 17.34
C VAL A 213 17.69 25.10 16.75
N SER A 214 16.39 25.41 16.70
CA SER A 214 15.84 26.68 16.18
C SER A 214 15.43 27.60 17.33
#